data_AF-A0A0C2FPJ5-F1
#
_entry.id   AF-A0A0C2FPJ5-F1
#
_cell.length_a   1.000
_cell.length_b   1.000
_cell.length_c   1.000
_cell.angle_alpha   90.00
_cell.angle_beta   90.00
_cell.angle_gamma   90.00
#
_symmetry.space_group_name_H-M   'P 1'
#
loop_
_entity.id
_entity.type
_entity.pdbx_description
1 polymer ?
#
loop_
_entity_poly.entity_id
_entity_poly.type
_entity_poly.pdbx_seq_one_letter_code
_entity_poly.pdbx_strand_id
1 'polypeptide(L)'
;VLGCSANIKDCMKQKSVEEIYKGIEKAGIRFLKWGAVIDGEFLQHPDEMAAAAPPKVSLIGLTNKEAALFTIKKVAPFMHKFGVDPSDYPKWNRDRLIAELK
;
A
#
# COMPACT_ATOMS: atom_id res chain seq x y z
N VAL A 1 -1.61 -11.90 17.44
CA VAL A 1 -2.94 -11.83 16.78
C VAL A 1 -3.47 -13.22 16.42
N LEU A 2 -2.69 -14.09 15.76
CA LEU A 2 -3.12 -15.47 15.42
C LEU A 2 -2.42 -16.58 16.23
N GLY A 3 -1.56 -16.20 17.18
CA GLY A 3 -0.84 -17.15 18.05
C GLY A 3 0.29 -17.93 17.36
N CYS A 4 0.58 -17.67 16.08
CA CYS A 4 1.70 -18.30 15.37
C CYS A 4 3.01 -17.55 15.67
N SER A 5 3.87 -18.13 16.51
CA SER A 5 5.19 -17.58 16.88
C SER A 5 6.37 -18.44 16.43
N ALA A 6 6.20 -19.77 16.39
CA ALA A 6 7.16 -20.73 15.88
C ALA A 6 6.54 -21.53 14.73
N ASN A 7 7.35 -21.88 13.72
CA ASN A 7 6.91 -22.54 12.50
C ASN A 7 5.63 -21.91 11.90
N ILE A 8 5.72 -20.61 11.62
CA ILE A 8 4.58 -19.76 11.25
C ILE A 8 3.84 -20.31 10.04
N LYS A 9 4.55 -20.86 9.05
CA LYS A 9 3.96 -21.39 7.82
C LYS A 9 2.97 -22.52 8.12
N ASP A 10 3.38 -23.51 8.90
CA ASP A 10 2.53 -24.65 9.21
C ASP A 10 1.39 -24.27 10.15
N CYS A 11 1.66 -23.40 11.13
CA CYS A 11 0.63 -22.84 11.99
C CYS A 11 -0.46 -22.10 11.19
N MET A 12 -0.05 -21.26 10.23
CA MET A 12 -0.99 -20.47 9.41
C MET A 12 -1.83 -21.36 8.48
N LYS A 13 -1.28 -22.47 7.98
CA LYS A 13 -2.04 -23.44 7.16
C LYS A 13 -3.15 -24.16 7.94
N GLN A 14 -3.03 -24.23 9.26
CA GLN A 14 -4.02 -24.88 10.13
C GLN A 14 -5.14 -23.93 10.57
N LYS A 15 -5.04 -22.63 10.28
CA LYS A 15 -6.04 -21.63 10.67
C LYS A 15 -7.26 -21.68 9.76
N SER A 16 -8.44 -21.49 10.36
CA SER A 16 -9.65 -21.29 9.58
C SER A 16 -9.60 -19.96 8.83
N VAL A 17 -10.39 -19.85 7.76
CA VAL A 17 -10.52 -18.60 7.01
C VAL A 17 -10.98 -17.47 7.94
N GLU A 18 -11.97 -17.73 8.79
CA GLU A 18 -12.52 -16.76 9.74
C GLU A 18 -11.47 -16.27 10.75
N GLU A 19 -10.61 -17.16 11.25
CA GLU A 19 -9.50 -16.78 12.11
C GLU A 19 -8.56 -15.82 11.38
N ILE A 20 -8.15 -16.17 10.15
CA ILE A 20 -7.25 -15.35 9.32
C ILE A 20 -7.88 -13.97 9.07
N TYR A 21 -9.15 -13.91 8.70
CA TYR A 21 -9.86 -12.64 8.47
C TYR A 21 -9.89 -11.75 9.72
N LYS A 22 -10.26 -12.30 10.87
CA LYS A 22 -10.22 -11.57 12.16
C LYS A 22 -8.80 -11.11 12.49
N GLY A 23 -7.80 -11.91 12.11
CA GLY A 23 -6.40 -11.56 12.28
C GLY A 23 -5.98 -10.37 11.41
N ILE A 24 -6.45 -10.35 10.16
CA ILE A 24 -6.21 -9.25 9.21
C ILE A 24 -6.86 -7.95 9.71
N GLU A 25 -8.11 -8.01 10.17
CA GLU A 25 -8.82 -6.83 10.74
C GLU A 25 -8.06 -6.22 11.91
N LYS A 26 -7.50 -7.05 12.79
CA LYS A 26 -6.68 -6.60 13.92
C LYS A 26 -5.29 -6.08 13.52
N ALA A 27 -4.78 -6.49 12.36
CA ALA A 27 -3.41 -6.19 11.94
C ALA A 27 -3.26 -4.83 11.21
N GLY A 28 -4.35 -4.10 10.96
CA GLY A 28 -4.35 -2.77 10.35
C GLY A 28 -4.77 -2.76 8.88
N ILE A 29 -4.18 -1.88 8.06
CA ILE A 29 -4.62 -1.65 6.67
C ILE A 29 -4.50 -2.92 5.84
N ARG A 30 -5.67 -3.47 5.51
CA ARG A 30 -5.80 -4.69 4.74
C ARG A 30 -5.14 -4.61 3.37
N PHE A 31 -5.28 -3.48 2.68
CA PHE A 31 -4.89 -3.32 1.27
C PHE A 31 -3.41 -3.01 1.05
N LEU A 32 -2.71 -2.43 2.05
CA LEU A 32 -1.28 -2.15 1.94
C LEU A 32 -0.42 -3.29 2.49
N LYS A 33 -0.89 -3.96 3.55
CA LYS A 33 -0.10 -4.99 4.23
C LYS A 33 -0.12 -6.33 3.50
N TRP A 34 -1.22 -6.64 2.82
CA TRP A 34 -1.46 -7.93 2.18
C TRP A 34 -1.61 -7.71 0.67
N GLY A 35 -0.48 -7.42 0.02
CA GLY A 35 -0.37 -7.27 -1.42
C GLY A 35 0.46 -8.38 -2.06
N ALA A 36 0.68 -8.23 -3.35
CA ALA A 36 1.65 -9.02 -4.10
C ALA A 36 3.05 -8.95 -3.46
N VAL A 37 3.76 -10.08 -3.42
CA VAL A 37 5.12 -10.21 -2.88
C VAL A 37 6.05 -10.60 -4.03
N ILE A 38 7.20 -9.93 -4.14
CA ILE A 38 8.27 -10.36 -5.07
C ILE A 38 8.86 -11.66 -4.51
N ASP A 39 8.48 -12.78 -5.10
CA ASP A 39 8.85 -14.13 -4.65
C ASP A 39 9.98 -14.74 -5.50
N GLY A 40 10.35 -14.09 -6.62
CA GLY A 40 11.39 -14.56 -7.54
C GLY A 40 10.96 -15.73 -8.42
N GLU A 41 9.73 -16.25 -8.25
CA GLU A 41 9.17 -17.35 -9.04
C GLU A 41 8.05 -16.83 -9.93
N PHE A 42 6.95 -16.34 -9.34
CA PHE A 42 5.82 -15.76 -10.06
C PHE A 42 5.99 -14.25 -10.27
N LEU A 43 6.44 -13.51 -9.24
CA LEU A 43 6.69 -12.08 -9.30
C LEU A 43 8.17 -11.76 -9.13
N GLN A 44 8.72 -11.11 -10.14
CA GLN A 44 10.07 -10.56 -10.18
C GLN A 44 10.02 -9.02 -10.06
N HIS A 45 11.16 -8.35 -10.21
CA HIS A 45 11.15 -6.88 -10.22
C HIS A 45 10.26 -6.37 -11.36
N PRO A 46 9.34 -5.41 -11.12
CA PRO A 46 8.38 -4.96 -12.14
C PRO A 46 9.05 -4.51 -13.44
N ASP A 47 10.19 -3.84 -13.35
CA ASP A 47 10.92 -3.36 -14.54
C ASP A 47 11.45 -4.52 -15.41
N GLU A 48 11.91 -5.61 -14.79
CA GLU A 48 12.38 -6.81 -15.50
C GLU A 48 11.20 -7.50 -16.19
N MET A 49 10.09 -7.64 -15.47
CA MET A 49 8.87 -8.25 -16.01
C MET A 49 8.28 -7.41 -17.15
N ALA A 50 8.25 -6.09 -17.01
CA ALA A 50 7.74 -5.19 -18.04
C ALA A 50 8.60 -5.22 -19.30
N ALA A 51 9.93 -5.37 -19.15
CA ALA A 51 10.85 -5.49 -20.27
C ALA A 51 10.74 -6.85 -20.99
N ALA A 52 10.51 -7.93 -20.24
CA ALA A 52 10.40 -9.29 -20.80
C ALA A 52 9.00 -9.64 -21.32
N ALA A 53 7.96 -8.92 -20.88
CA ALA A 53 6.58 -9.22 -21.24
C ALA A 53 6.33 -9.01 -22.74
N PRO A 54 5.55 -9.90 -23.39
CA PRO A 54 5.14 -9.69 -24.77
C PRO A 54 4.28 -8.41 -24.86
N PRO A 55 4.46 -7.57 -25.90
CA PRO A 55 3.66 -6.38 -26.07
C PRO A 55 2.16 -6.70 -26.09
N LYS A 56 1.40 -6.05 -25.20
CA LYS A 56 -0.06 -6.18 -25.12
C LYS A 56 -0.71 -4.81 -25.21
N VAL A 57 -1.61 -4.64 -26.18
CA VAL A 57 -2.39 -3.41 -26.31
C VAL A 57 -3.12 -3.16 -24.99
N SER A 58 -2.79 -2.04 -24.36
CA SER A 58 -3.28 -1.68 -23.03
C SER A 58 -3.71 -0.22 -23.06
N LEU A 59 -4.89 0.05 -22.50
CA LEU A 59 -5.37 1.41 -22.27
C LEU A 59 -5.19 1.72 -20.79
N ILE A 60 -4.29 2.65 -20.48
CA ILE A 60 -3.99 3.07 -19.10
C ILE A 60 -4.46 4.52 -18.94
N GLY A 61 -5.21 4.78 -17.86
CA GLY A 61 -5.72 6.10 -17.53
C GLY A 61 -5.54 6.41 -16.06
N LEU A 62 -5.37 7.70 -15.76
CA LEU A 62 -5.28 8.26 -14.41
C LEU A 62 -6.29 9.40 -14.32
N THR A 63 -6.86 9.63 -13.14
CA THR A 63 -7.72 10.81 -12.94
C THR A 63 -6.90 12.03 -12.53
N ASN A 64 -7.37 13.24 -12.86
CA ASN A 64 -6.63 14.49 -12.65
C ASN A 64 -6.17 14.75 -11.19
N LYS A 65 -6.80 14.12 -10.19
CA LYS A 65 -6.59 14.44 -8.77
C LYS A 65 -6.61 13.20 -7.85
N GLU A 66 -6.12 12.04 -8.29
CA GLU A 66 -6.08 10.83 -7.44
C GLU A 66 -5.35 11.07 -6.11
N ALA A 67 -4.23 11.79 -6.16
CA ALA A 67 -3.45 12.12 -4.98
C ALA A 67 -4.22 12.98 -3.96
N ALA A 68 -5.26 13.72 -4.37
CA ALA A 68 -6.07 14.54 -3.46
C ALA A 68 -6.82 13.71 -2.42
N LEU A 69 -7.08 12.43 -2.70
CA LEU A 69 -7.65 11.48 -1.75
C LEU A 69 -6.75 11.33 -0.52
N PHE A 70 -5.44 11.23 -0.74
CA PHE A 70 -4.45 11.04 0.31
C PHE A 70 -4.01 12.38 0.93
N THR A 71 -3.86 13.43 0.14
CA THR A 71 -3.33 14.72 0.64
C THR A 71 -4.40 15.62 1.27
N ILE A 72 -5.42 16.02 0.50
CA ILE A 72 -6.43 17.00 0.92
C ILE A 72 -7.53 16.34 1.75
N LYS A 73 -8.00 15.16 1.31
CA LYS A 73 -9.03 14.40 2.03
C LYS A 73 -8.46 13.61 3.20
N LYS A 74 -7.13 13.53 3.33
CA LYS A 74 -6.41 12.80 4.38
C LYS A 74 -6.95 11.39 4.57
N VAL A 75 -7.31 10.68 3.49
CA VAL A 75 -7.76 9.30 3.61
C VAL A 75 -6.56 8.45 4.02
N ALA A 76 -6.65 7.88 5.22
CA ALA A 76 -5.61 7.07 5.85
C ALA A 76 -4.28 7.82 6.16
N PRO A 77 -4.31 8.84 7.04
CA PRO A 77 -3.14 9.69 7.38
C PRO A 77 -2.04 8.95 8.16
N PHE A 78 -2.29 7.69 8.52
CA PHE A 78 -1.33 6.81 9.16
C PHE A 78 -0.44 6.07 8.15
N MET A 79 -0.76 6.14 6.85
CA MET A 79 0.03 5.55 5.76
C MET A 79 1.08 6.53 5.20
N HIS A 80 0.82 7.82 5.30
CA HIS A 80 1.67 8.86 4.72
C HIS A 80 1.56 10.15 5.53
N LYS A 81 2.57 11.02 5.47
CA LYS A 81 2.56 12.32 6.16
C LYS A 81 2.12 13.49 5.27
N PHE A 82 1.67 13.22 4.05
CA PHE A 82 1.25 14.26 3.09
C PHE A 82 -0.13 14.86 3.33
N GLY A 83 -0.79 14.51 4.43
CA GLY A 83 -2.11 15.01 4.76
C GLY A 83 -2.04 16.46 5.26
N VAL A 84 -2.51 17.44 4.50
CA VAL A 84 -2.42 18.86 4.87
C VAL A 84 -3.70 19.30 5.56
N ASP A 85 -3.61 19.94 6.73
CA ASP A 85 -4.81 20.49 7.38
C ASP A 85 -5.39 21.67 6.60
N PRO A 86 -6.73 21.80 6.50
CA PRO A 86 -7.33 22.96 5.85
C PRO A 86 -6.83 24.30 6.41
N SER A 87 -6.54 24.37 7.72
CA SER A 87 -5.97 25.56 8.35
C SER A 87 -4.54 25.89 7.87
N ASP A 88 -3.83 24.90 7.35
CA ASP A 88 -2.46 25.00 6.85
C ASP A 88 -2.36 25.28 5.34
N TYR A 89 -3.46 25.19 4.58
CA TYR A 89 -3.45 25.39 3.13
C TYR A 89 -2.79 26.70 2.68
N PRO A 90 -3.05 27.87 3.31
CA PRO A 90 -2.41 29.12 2.88
C PRO A 90 -0.88 29.11 3.04
N LYS A 91 -0.35 28.26 3.92
CA LYS A 91 1.08 28.12 4.24
C LYS A 91 1.70 26.91 3.55
N TRP A 92 0.91 26.07 2.88
CA TRP A 92 1.39 24.87 2.22
C TRP A 92 1.83 25.20 0.80
N ASN A 93 3.14 25.17 0.57
CA ASN A 93 3.76 25.52 -0.70
C ASN A 93 4.84 24.49 -1.07
N ARG A 94 5.49 24.69 -2.22
CA ARG A 94 6.52 23.80 -2.74
C ARG A 94 7.69 23.64 -1.76
N ASP A 95 8.13 24.73 -1.13
CA ASP A 95 9.28 24.70 -0.23
C ASP A 95 8.98 23.90 1.04
N ARG A 96 7.78 24.06 1.61
CA ARG A 96 7.32 23.26 2.75
C ARG A 96 7.21 21.77 2.37
N LEU A 97 6.70 21.44 1.18
CA LEU A 97 6.67 20.06 0.69
C LEU A 97 8.09 19.47 0.57
N ILE A 98 9.03 20.21 -0.02
CA ILE A 98 10.42 19.75 -0.16
C ILE A 98 11.07 19.52 1.22
N ALA A 99 10.77 20.38 2.20
CA ALA A 99 11.29 20.22 3.56
C ALA A 99 10.79 18.94 4.24
N GLU A 100 9.56 18.49 3.97
CA GLU A 100 8.97 17.27 4.53
C GLU A 100 9.45 15.98 3.83
N LEU A 101 10.02 16.10 2.62
CA LEU A 101 10.52 14.97 1.83
C LEU A 101 12.00 14.66 2.07
N LYS A 102 12.73 15.53 2.78
CA LYS A 102 14.14 15.34 3.16
C LYS A 102 14.26 14.66 4.51
#